data_AF-A0A9E1H116-F1
#
_entry.id   AF-A0A9E1H116-F1
#
_cell.length_a   1.000
_cell.length_b   1.000
_cell.length_c   1.000
_cell.angle_alpha   90.00
_cell.angle_beta   90.00
_cell.angle_gamma   90.00
#
_symmetry.space_group_name_H-M   'P 1'
#
loop_
_entity.id
_entity.type
_entity.pdbx_description
1 polymer ?
#
loop_
_entity_poly.entity_id
_entity_poly.type
_entity_poly.pdbx_seq_one_letter_code
_entity_poly.pdbx_strand_id
1 'polypeptide(L)' 'MFYSISTINELDTMGRDSAGELEAVLSGSLSAVLNDKQQSKKVSNILQAMKREGIADVDGVGHVARWYLKK' A
#
# COMPACT_ATOMS: atom_id res chain seq x y z
N MET A 1 -2.78 -4.75 14.12
CA MET A 1 -3.11 -4.79 12.68
C MET A 1 -2.01 -5.60 12.04
N PHE A 2 -2.27 -6.82 11.55
CA PHE A 2 -1.21 -7.66 10.98
C PHE A 2 -0.95 -7.20 9.55
N TYR A 3 0.13 -6.46 9.35
CA TYR A 3 0.65 -6.16 8.03
C TYR A 3 1.17 -7.45 7.38
N SER A 4 0.88 -7.65 6.10
CA SER A 4 1.55 -8.71 5.36
C SER A 4 3.00 -8.29 5.17
N ILE A 5 3.96 -9.17 5.49
CA ILE A 5 5.40 -8.95 5.23
C ILE A 5 5.63 -8.60 3.76
N SER A 6 4.81 -9.16 2.86
CA SER A 6 4.82 -8.83 1.44
C SER A 6 4.69 -7.32 1.20
N THR A 7 3.76 -6.65 1.89
CA THR A 7 3.47 -5.22 1.68
C THR A 7 4.64 -4.32 2.00
N ILE A 8 5.38 -4.63 3.06
CA ILE A 8 6.58 -3.88 3.44
C ILE A 8 7.69 -4.13 2.43
N ASN A 9 7.87 -5.38 2.00
CA ASN A 9 8.90 -5.77 1.05
C ASN A 9 8.64 -5.19 -0.35
N GLU A 10 7.38 -5.10 -0.75
CA GLU A 10 6.92 -4.50 -2.01
C GLU A 10 7.18 -2.98 -2.00
N LEU A 11 6.80 -2.29 -0.93
CA LEU A 11 7.13 -0.87 -0.73
C LEU A 11 8.64 -0.59 -0.69
N ASP A 12 9.44 -1.48 -0.08
CA ASP A 12 10.91 -1.38 -0.03
C ASP A 12 11.54 -1.58 -1.42
N THR A 13 11.05 -2.57 -2.17
CA THR A 13 11.53 -2.88 -3.53
C THR A 13 11.19 -1.76 -4.52
N MET A 14 10.05 -1.10 -4.33
CA MET A 14 9.53 -0.08 -5.26
C MET A 14 10.02 1.35 -4.97
N GLY A 15 10.44 1.66 -3.73
CA GLY A 15 11.02 2.95 -3.36
C GLY A 15 10.02 4.12 -3.31
N ARG A 16 9.36 4.47 -4.42
CA ARG A 16 8.28 5.48 -4.52
C ARG A 16 7.30 5.09 -5.63
N ASP A 17 6.15 4.56 -5.24
CA ASP A 17 5.12 4.16 -6.21
C ASP A 17 3.76 4.78 -5.94
N SER A 18 2.96 4.90 -7.00
CA SER A 18 1.62 5.46 -6.91
C SER A 18 0.70 4.52 -6.13
N ALA A 19 -0.31 5.06 -5.44
CA ALA A 19 -1.29 4.23 -4.73
C ALA A 19 -1.95 3.15 -5.61
N GLY A 20 -2.13 3.43 -6.91
CA GLY A 20 -2.66 2.48 -7.89
C GLY A 20 -1.69 1.38 -8.30
N GLU A 21 -0.39 1.65 -8.32
CA GLU A 21 0.65 0.64 -8.61
C GLU A 21 0.81 -0.30 -7.40
N LEU A 22 0.80 0.27 -6.20
CA LEU A 22 0.72 -0.49 -4.95
C LEU A 22 -0.55 -1.35 -4.88
N GLU A 23 -1.68 -0.82 -5.32
CA GLU A 23 -2.92 -1.59 -5.41
C GLU A 23 -2.76 -2.78 -6.35
N ALA A 24 -2.19 -2.61 -7.55
CA ALA A 24 -2.00 -3.71 -8.49
C ALA A 24 -1.11 -4.83 -7.93
N VAL A 25 0.01 -4.46 -7.30
CA VAL A 25 0.93 -5.46 -6.71
C VAL A 25 0.31 -6.13 -5.49
N LEU A 26 -0.29 -5.35 -4.59
CA LEU A 26 -0.90 -5.87 -3.38
C LEU A 26 -2.16 -6.68 -3.67
N SER A 27 -2.91 -6.36 -4.72
CA SER A 27 -4.08 -7.16 -5.14
C SER A 27 -3.68 -8.55 -5.63
N GLY A 28 -2.48 -8.68 -6.22
CA GLY A 28 -1.89 -9.99 -6.53
C GLY A 28 -1.53 -10.80 -5.28
N SER A 29 -1.09 -10.13 -4.21
CA SER A 29 -0.71 -10.73 -2.92
C SER A 29 -1.90 -10.91 -1.95
N LEU A 30 -2.98 -10.14 -2.11
CA LEU A 30 -4.18 -10.14 -1.26
C LEU A 30 -5.18 -11.19 -1.78
N SER A 31 -5.34 -12.27 -1.02
CA SER A 31 -6.35 -13.34 -1.15
C SER A 31 -7.42 -13.14 -2.25
N ALA A 32 -7.43 -14.04 -3.23
CA ALA A 32 -8.37 -14.11 -4.38
C ALA A 32 -9.87 -14.23 -4.02
N VAL A 33 -10.21 -14.21 -2.73
CA VAL A 33 -11.59 -14.21 -2.21
C VAL A 33 -12.19 -12.81 -2.14
N LEU A 34 -11.36 -11.76 -2.21
CA LEU A 34 -11.82 -10.36 -2.20
C LEU A 34 -12.04 -9.85 -3.62
N ASN A 35 -13.10 -9.07 -3.83
CA ASN A 35 -13.29 -8.34 -5.09
C ASN A 35 -12.36 -7.11 -5.17
N ASP A 36 -12.12 -6.60 -6.38
CA ASP A 36 -11.21 -5.47 -6.65
C ASP A 36 -11.47 -4.28 -5.72
N LYS A 37 -12.74 -3.94 -5.48
CA LYS A 37 -13.14 -2.82 -4.60
C LYS A 37 -12.77 -3.08 -3.14
N GLN A 38 -12.90 -4.32 -2.66
CA GLN A 38 -12.50 -4.71 -1.32
C GLN A 38 -10.97 -4.74 -1.17
N GLN A 39 -10.26 -5.19 -2.20
CA GLN A 39 -8.80 -5.18 -2.23
C GLN A 39 -8.26 -3.74 -2.18
N SER A 40 -8.75 -2.86 -3.07
CA SER A 40 -8.41 -1.43 -3.09
C SER A 40 -8.61 -0.77 -1.72
N LYS A 41 -9.77 -1.01 -1.09
CA LYS A 41 -10.06 -0.47 0.25
C LYS A 41 -9.12 -1.01 1.32
N LYS A 42 -8.74 -2.29 1.24
CA LYS A 42 -7.80 -2.90 2.18
C LYS A 42 -6.39 -2.36 2.02
N VAL A 43 -5.92 -2.18 0.78
CA VAL A 43 -4.64 -1.54 0.47
C VAL A 43 -4.60 -0.12 1.02
N SER A 44 -5.62 0.69 0.73
CA SER A 44 -5.69 2.07 1.23
C SER A 44 -5.69 2.13 2.77
N ASN A 45 -6.41 1.22 3.43
CA ASN A 45 -6.41 1.13 4.90
C ASN A 45 -5.03 0.75 5.46
N ILE A 46 -4.31 -0.16 4.81
CA ILE A 46 -2.95 -0.57 5.22
C ILE A 46 -1.99 0.61 5.08
N LEU A 47 -1.98 1.28 3.93
CA LEU A 47 -1.13 2.43 3.67
C LEU A 47 -1.40 3.56 4.68
N GLN A 48 -2.67 3.87 4.95
CA GLN A 48 -3.04 4.86 5.96
C GLN A 48 -2.61 4.47 7.38
N ALA A 49 -2.70 3.19 7.73
CA ALA A 49 -2.23 2.70 9.03
C ALA A 49 -0.70 2.79 9.14
N MET A 50 0.04 2.42 8.10
CA MET A 50 1.50 2.59 8.03
C MET A 50 1.92 4.06 8.15
N LYS A 51 1.16 4.99 7.54
CA LYS A 51 1.37 6.43 7.73
C LYS A 51 1.14 6.88 9.16
N ARG A 52 0.06 6.41 9.78
CA ARG A 52 -0.26 6.73 11.18
C ARG A 52 0.79 6.22 12.16
N GLU A 53 1.40 5.07 11.86
CA GLU A 53 2.48 4.48 12.65
C GLU A 53 3.87 5.03 12.31
N GLY A 54 3.97 5.92 11.32
CA GLY A 54 5.24 6.54 10.92
C GLY A 54 6.17 5.62 10.14
N ILE A 55 5.67 4.49 9.63
CA ILE A 55 6.42 3.48 8.85
C ILE A 55 6.53 3.89 7.38
N ALA A 56 5.47 4.51 6.85
CA ALA A 56 5.43 5.01 5.48
C ALA A 56 4.99 6.48 5.48
N ASP A 57 5.30 7.19 4.41
CA ASP A 57 4.74 8.51 4.15
C ASP A 57 4.29 8.59 2.70
N VAL A 58 3.53 9.65 2.40
CA VAL A 58 2.94 9.87 1.09
C VAL A 58 3.25 11.28 0.62
N ASP A 59 3.76 11.36 -0.60
CA ASP A 59 3.96 12.61 -1.31
C ASP A 59 2.87 12.79 -2.37
N GLY A 60 2.19 13.94 -2.37
CA GLY A 60 1.04 14.21 -3.23
C GLY A 60 -0.31 13.78 -2.66
N VAL A 61 -1.38 13.99 -3.44
CA VAL A 61 -2.78 13.78 -3.05
C VAL A 61 -3.54 13.05 -4.16
N GLY A 62 -4.38 12.08 -3.81
CA GLY A 62 -5.26 11.39 -4.76
C GLY A 62 -4.52 10.39 -5.65
N HIS A 63 -4.80 10.40 -6.96
CA HIS A 63 -4.30 9.40 -7.90
C HIS A 63 -2.79 9.51 -8.16
N VAL A 64 -2.20 10.69 -7.93
CA VAL A 64 -0.75 10.96 -8.06
C VAL A 64 0.00 10.77 -6.74
N ALA A 65 -0.66 10.27 -5.71
CA ALA A 65 -0.06 10.05 -4.40
C ALA A 65 1.01 8.95 -4.48
N ARG A 66 2.25 9.32 -4.19
CA ARG A 66 3.41 8.43 -4.15
C ARG A 66 3.71 8.02 -2.73
N TRP A 67 3.59 6.74 -2.44
CA TRP A 67 3.88 6.18 -1.14
C TRP A 67 5.31 5.67 -1.09
N TYR A 68 5.96 5.83 0.06
CA TYR A 68 7.32 5.38 0.30
C TYR A 68 7.51 5.01 1.77
N LEU A 69 8.46 4.10 2.05
CA LEU A 69 8.86 3.79 3.41
C LEU A 69 9.63 4.98 4.00
N LYS A 70 9.24 5.36 5.21
CA LYS A 70 9.93 6.38 5.99
C LYS A 70 11.09 5.68 6.70
N LYS A 71 12.32 5.97 6.27
CA LYS A 71 13.55 5.53 6.94
C LYS A 71 13.79 6.31 8.23
#